data_AF-A0A7S1BT42-F1
#
_entry.id   AF-A0A7S1BT42-F1
#
_cell.length_a   1.000
_cell.length_b   1.000
_cell.length_c   1.000
_cell.angle_alpha   90.00
_cell.angle_beta   90.00
_cell.angle_gamma   90.00
#
_symmetry.space_group_name_H-M   'P 1'
#
loop_
_entity.id
_entity.type
_entity.pdbx_description
1 polymer ?
#
loop_
_entity_poly.entity_id
_entity_poly.type
_entity_poly.pdbx_seq_one_letter_code
_entity_poly.pdbx_strand_id
1 'polypeptide(L)'
;MNATFDLAAIKLADEVLRTEAQKAQDYYDEKRVQISQHEGRVQELDRAFTAVRNNVKALKQVADREAPMVEPLKSQLEDLPDTQDEIDAMKEEYVAKVNGISDNPGVIRDYERRKKEIQDEQENLAQLAEEQDLKKRELIDTMKPWETRLINTVNKVDALFSNYMKELGFCGNVKLFTGMQESSNDNENAPLNFKDWGIQLLVQFRTVGEVSILSAQVHSGGERSVSTIMYLMALQDMMISPFRCVDEINQGLDERNERLVFRRIVHNSTRLPMEGKSANDHSGQYFLITPKLLPNLTDMENENVTILFIFNGPFNFNQHLDWQVDDFVLKKRRLTSSSTASFSQSQSLSQS
;
A
#
# COMPACT_ATOMS: atom_id res chain seq x y z
N MET A 1 24.58 100.86 -113.68
CA MET A 1 23.26 100.66 -113.05
C MET A 1 23.23 99.38 -112.20
N ASN A 2 24.32 98.99 -111.51
CA ASN A 2 24.40 97.73 -110.75
C ASN A 2 24.84 97.86 -109.28
N ALA A 3 25.26 99.04 -108.81
CA ALA A 3 25.77 99.21 -107.43
C ALA A 3 24.67 99.58 -106.40
N THR A 4 23.48 99.96 -106.86
CA THR A 4 22.38 100.41 -105.99
C THR A 4 21.46 99.27 -105.52
N PHE A 5 21.45 98.11 -106.18
CA PHE A 5 20.63 96.97 -105.78
C PHE A 5 21.27 96.11 -104.67
N ASP A 6 22.60 95.93 -104.68
CA ASP A 6 23.32 95.15 -103.64
C ASP A 6 23.29 95.82 -102.25
N LEU A 7 23.30 97.16 -102.21
CA LEU A 7 23.25 97.91 -100.95
C LEU A 7 21.88 97.81 -100.26
N ALA A 8 20.80 97.63 -101.03
CA ALA A 8 19.45 97.45 -100.50
C ALA A 8 19.22 96.04 -99.92
N ALA A 9 19.77 95.00 -100.57
CA ALA A 9 19.69 93.63 -100.09
C ALA A 9 20.47 93.41 -98.79
N ILE A 10 21.65 94.02 -98.65
CA ILE A 10 22.47 93.95 -97.43
C ILE A 10 21.80 94.70 -96.27
N LYS A 11 21.17 95.86 -96.53
CA LYS A 11 20.41 96.59 -95.52
C LYS A 11 19.19 95.81 -95.03
N LEU A 12 18.46 95.14 -95.92
CA LEU A 12 17.31 94.31 -95.56
C LEU A 12 17.75 93.09 -94.73
N ALA A 13 18.89 92.46 -95.07
CA ALA A 13 19.46 91.36 -94.30
C ALA A 13 19.96 91.80 -92.90
N ASP A 14 20.59 92.97 -92.78
CA ASP A 14 20.98 93.56 -91.48
C ASP A 14 19.74 93.90 -90.63
N GLU A 15 18.67 94.38 -91.25
CA GLU A 15 17.41 94.69 -90.56
C GLU A 15 16.70 93.42 -90.08
N VAL A 16 16.68 92.35 -90.89
CA VAL A 16 16.17 91.03 -90.48
C VAL A 16 17.00 90.42 -89.36
N LEU A 17 18.34 90.46 -89.46
CA LEU A 17 19.25 89.98 -88.40
C LEU A 17 19.10 90.78 -87.10
N ARG A 18 18.91 92.09 -87.17
CA ARG A 18 18.60 92.92 -85.99
C ARG A 18 17.25 92.54 -85.38
N THR A 19 16.26 92.22 -86.22
CA THR A 19 14.93 91.80 -85.74
C THR A 19 14.98 90.42 -85.09
N GLU A 20 15.76 89.49 -85.65
CA GLU A 20 16.01 88.17 -85.05
C GLU A 20 16.84 88.26 -83.77
N ALA A 21 17.85 89.13 -83.72
CA ALA A 21 18.63 89.41 -82.53
C ALA A 21 17.74 90.02 -81.42
N GLN A 22 16.83 90.94 -81.79
CA GLN A 22 15.87 91.51 -80.84
C GLN A 22 14.90 90.45 -80.32
N LYS A 23 14.36 89.58 -81.18
CA LYS A 23 13.49 88.46 -80.75
C LYS A 23 14.23 87.47 -79.85
N ALA A 24 15.49 87.18 -80.13
CA ALA A 24 16.32 86.33 -79.30
C ALA A 24 16.62 86.97 -77.94
N GLN A 25 16.83 88.29 -77.91
CA GLN A 25 17.01 89.09 -76.70
C GLN A 25 15.72 89.09 -75.84
N ASP A 26 14.57 89.35 -76.46
CA ASP A 26 13.27 89.35 -75.79
C ASP A 26 12.93 87.95 -75.24
N TYR A 27 13.23 86.88 -75.98
CA TYR A 27 13.07 85.49 -75.52
C TYR A 27 14.02 85.13 -74.37
N TYR A 28 15.26 85.63 -74.41
CA TYR A 28 16.21 85.47 -73.31
C TYR A 28 15.71 86.16 -72.04
N ASP A 29 15.20 87.39 -72.17
CA ASP A 29 14.65 88.15 -71.05
C ASP A 29 13.39 87.48 -70.48
N GLU A 30 12.50 86.94 -71.33
CA GLU A 30 11.33 86.15 -70.89
C GLU A 30 11.76 84.90 -70.10
N LYS A 31 12.72 84.14 -70.61
CA LYS A 31 13.23 82.94 -69.91
C LYS A 31 13.95 83.30 -68.61
N ARG A 32 14.65 84.43 -68.54
CA ARG A 32 15.27 84.93 -67.32
C ARG A 32 14.22 85.26 -66.25
N VAL A 33 13.09 85.84 -66.65
CA VAL A 33 11.97 86.11 -65.74
C VAL A 33 11.33 84.79 -65.25
N GLN A 34 11.13 83.80 -66.12
CA GLN A 34 10.60 82.48 -65.72
C GLN A 34 11.54 81.76 -64.74
N ILE A 35 12.86 81.80 -64.97
CA ILE A 35 13.85 81.23 -64.05
C ILE A 35 13.77 81.92 -62.68
N SER A 36 13.72 83.25 -62.66
CA SER A 36 13.59 84.01 -61.41
C SER A 36 12.28 83.69 -60.66
N GLN A 37 11.16 83.49 -61.37
CA GLN A 37 9.89 83.07 -60.76
C GLN A 37 9.97 81.65 -60.18
N HIS A 38 10.58 80.70 -60.91
CA HIS A 38 10.76 79.33 -60.42
C HIS A 38 11.72 79.26 -59.24
N GLU A 39 12.80 80.05 -59.24
CA GLU A 39 13.72 80.21 -58.10
C GLU A 39 12.98 80.76 -56.87
N GLY A 40 12.11 81.77 -57.06
CA GLY A 40 11.24 82.27 -56.00
C GLY A 40 10.33 81.20 -55.42
N ARG A 41 9.69 80.39 -56.29
CA ARG A 41 8.81 79.29 -55.87
C ARG A 41 9.54 78.18 -55.11
N VAL A 42 10.77 77.86 -55.53
CA VAL A 42 11.62 76.89 -54.83
C VAL A 42 12.01 77.42 -53.46
N GLN A 43 12.37 78.71 -53.35
CA GLN A 43 12.65 79.32 -52.04
C GLN A 43 11.43 79.35 -51.12
N GLU A 44 10.23 79.61 -51.64
CA GLU A 44 8.99 79.55 -50.83
C GLU A 44 8.69 78.13 -50.36
N LEU A 45 8.81 77.13 -51.23
CA LEU A 45 8.66 75.72 -50.88
C LEU A 45 9.70 75.28 -49.85
N ASP A 46 10.95 75.71 -49.99
CA ASP A 46 12.02 75.36 -49.06
C ASP A 46 11.82 76.03 -47.69
N ARG A 47 11.32 77.28 -47.67
CA ARG A 47 10.87 77.95 -46.43
C ARG A 47 9.68 77.23 -45.80
N ALA A 48 8.68 76.84 -46.58
CA ALA A 48 7.51 76.10 -46.09
C ALA A 48 7.90 74.73 -45.54
N PHE A 49 8.76 73.99 -46.26
CA PHE A 49 9.30 72.71 -45.81
C PHE A 49 10.13 72.88 -44.53
N THR A 50 10.98 73.90 -44.46
CA THR A 50 11.78 74.21 -43.26
C THR A 50 10.88 74.59 -42.09
N ALA A 51 9.81 75.35 -42.31
CA ALA A 51 8.83 75.70 -41.29
C ALA A 51 8.09 74.44 -40.78
N VAL A 52 7.59 73.59 -41.68
CA VAL A 52 6.94 72.31 -41.32
C VAL A 52 7.91 71.39 -40.59
N ARG A 53 9.16 71.26 -41.05
CA ARG A 53 10.20 70.45 -40.41
C ARG A 53 10.51 70.96 -39.01
N ASN A 54 10.62 72.28 -38.83
CA ASN A 54 10.85 72.88 -37.52
C ASN A 54 9.64 72.69 -36.60
N ASN A 55 8.42 72.77 -37.13
CA ASN A 55 7.20 72.52 -36.38
C ASN A 55 7.12 71.04 -35.93
N VAL A 56 7.40 70.08 -36.82
CA VAL A 56 7.49 68.66 -36.49
C VAL A 56 8.56 68.40 -35.43
N LYS A 57 9.72 69.07 -35.53
CA LYS A 57 10.80 68.94 -34.54
C LYS A 57 10.40 69.51 -33.18
N ALA A 58 9.72 70.66 -33.15
CA ALA A 58 9.22 71.27 -31.92
C ALA A 58 8.12 70.41 -31.28
N LEU A 59 7.15 69.95 -32.07
CA LEU A 59 6.09 69.05 -31.62
C LEU A 59 6.65 67.73 -31.08
N LYS A 60 7.66 67.16 -31.75
CA LYS A 60 8.36 65.96 -31.26
C LYS A 60 9.08 66.22 -29.93
N GLN A 61 9.74 67.36 -29.76
CA GLN A 61 10.39 67.72 -28.49
C GLN A 61 9.39 67.90 -27.34
N VAL A 62 8.20 68.46 -27.62
CA VAL A 62 7.11 68.56 -26.65
C VAL A 62 6.58 67.17 -26.31
N ALA A 63 6.32 66.34 -27.32
CA ALA A 63 5.87 64.96 -27.12
C ALA A 63 6.88 64.11 -26.31
N ASP A 64 8.18 64.18 -26.64
CA ASP A 64 9.25 63.46 -25.92
C ASP A 64 9.41 63.97 -24.48
N ARG A 65 9.04 65.22 -24.19
CA ARG A 65 9.08 65.81 -22.84
C ARG A 65 7.86 65.40 -21.99
N GLU A 66 6.68 65.37 -22.59
CA GLU A 66 5.44 64.99 -21.90
C GLU A 66 5.31 63.47 -21.73
N ALA A 67 5.75 62.70 -22.72
CA ALA A 67 5.68 61.25 -22.75
C ALA A 67 6.98 60.66 -23.34
N PRO A 68 8.05 60.53 -22.52
CA PRO A 68 9.31 59.94 -22.99
C PRO A 68 9.09 58.48 -23.43
N MET A 69 9.45 58.18 -24.67
CA MET A 69 9.31 56.83 -25.25
C MET A 69 10.42 55.91 -24.70
N VAL A 70 10.13 55.22 -23.60
CA VAL A 70 11.04 54.24 -22.97
C VAL A 70 10.85 52.87 -23.61
N GLU A 71 11.90 52.06 -23.77
CA GLU A 71 11.88 50.72 -24.39
C GLU A 71 10.68 49.80 -24.01
N PRO A 72 10.19 49.76 -22.75
CA PRO A 72 9.00 48.96 -22.42
C PRO A 72 7.70 49.51 -23.02
N LEU A 73 7.59 50.83 -23.15
CA LEU A 73 6.41 51.52 -23.67
C LEU A 73 6.31 51.35 -25.19
N LYS A 74 7.45 51.43 -25.88
CA LYS A 74 7.53 51.32 -27.34
C LYS A 74 6.99 49.98 -27.84
N SER A 75 7.33 48.88 -27.17
CA SER A 75 6.84 47.54 -27.49
C SER A 75 5.32 47.40 -27.27
N GLN A 76 4.76 48.10 -26.28
CA GLN A 76 3.31 48.05 -26.00
C GLN A 76 2.50 48.95 -26.94
N LEU A 77 3.14 49.95 -27.54
CA LEU A 77 2.55 50.85 -28.52
C LEU A 77 2.57 50.30 -29.95
N GLU A 78 3.48 49.36 -30.27
CA GLU A 78 3.51 48.66 -31.57
C GLU A 78 2.28 47.78 -31.80
N ASP A 79 1.64 47.29 -30.74
CA ASP A 79 0.41 46.49 -30.80
C ASP A 79 -0.87 47.35 -30.87
N LEU A 80 -0.75 48.67 -30.82
CA LEU A 80 -1.88 49.60 -30.87
C LEU A 80 -2.13 50.10 -32.31
N PRO A 81 -3.39 50.39 -32.68
CA PRO A 81 -3.72 50.96 -33.98
C PRO A 81 -3.09 52.34 -34.20
N ASP A 82 -2.75 52.63 -35.45
CA ASP A 82 -2.06 53.89 -35.84
C ASP A 82 -3.01 55.11 -35.92
N THR A 83 -4.32 54.90 -35.83
CA THR A 83 -5.30 55.98 -35.97
C THR A 83 -5.96 56.38 -34.66
N GLN A 84 -6.13 57.70 -34.48
CA GLN A 84 -6.74 58.26 -33.27
C GLN A 84 -8.15 57.73 -33.02
N ASP A 85 -8.95 57.58 -34.07
CA ASP A 85 -10.33 57.10 -33.99
C ASP A 85 -10.41 55.63 -33.51
N GLU A 86 -9.47 54.77 -33.94
CA GLU A 86 -9.39 53.38 -33.49
C GLU A 86 -8.89 53.26 -32.05
N ILE A 87 -7.95 54.12 -31.65
CA ILE A 87 -7.48 54.20 -30.25
C ILE A 87 -8.63 54.62 -29.34
N ASP A 88 -9.41 55.63 -29.73
CA ASP A 88 -10.51 56.13 -28.93
C ASP A 88 -11.68 55.12 -28.88
N ALA A 89 -11.94 54.39 -29.97
CA ALA A 89 -12.86 53.26 -29.98
C ALA A 89 -12.41 52.13 -29.03
N MET A 90 -11.12 51.76 -29.02
CA MET A 90 -10.60 50.77 -28.07
C MET A 90 -10.67 51.26 -26.64
N LYS A 91 -10.39 52.54 -26.36
CA LYS A 91 -10.58 53.11 -25.02
C LYS A 91 -12.03 52.98 -24.58
N GLU A 92 -12.98 53.34 -25.44
CA GLU A 92 -14.41 53.21 -25.15
C GLU A 92 -14.80 51.74 -24.89
N GLU A 93 -14.26 50.80 -25.67
CA GLU A 93 -14.46 49.37 -25.45
C GLU A 93 -13.89 48.90 -24.10
N TYR A 94 -12.67 49.31 -23.74
CA TYR A 94 -12.06 48.99 -22.45
C TYR A 94 -12.81 49.63 -21.29
N VAL A 95 -13.25 50.88 -21.44
CA VAL A 95 -14.09 51.58 -20.45
C VAL A 95 -15.44 50.89 -20.30
N ALA A 96 -16.07 50.47 -21.39
CA ALA A 96 -17.31 49.71 -21.36
C ALA A 96 -17.13 48.32 -20.72
N LYS A 97 -16.02 47.63 -21.00
CA LYS A 97 -15.64 46.37 -20.34
C LYS A 97 -15.44 46.57 -18.83
N VAL A 98 -14.71 47.59 -18.42
CA VAL A 98 -14.47 47.92 -17.01
C VAL A 98 -15.78 48.29 -16.31
N ASN A 99 -16.61 49.12 -16.93
CA ASN A 99 -17.91 49.52 -16.37
C ASN A 99 -18.92 48.36 -16.35
N GLY A 100 -18.77 47.37 -17.25
CA GLY A 100 -19.54 46.13 -17.27
C GLY A 100 -19.12 45.12 -16.21
N ILE A 101 -17.92 45.26 -15.63
CA ILE A 101 -17.50 44.50 -14.46
C ILE A 101 -18.23 45.08 -13.25
N SER A 102 -19.29 44.41 -12.84
CA SER A 102 -19.92 44.67 -11.54
C SER A 102 -18.94 44.32 -10.43
N ASP A 103 -18.35 45.33 -9.81
CA ASP A 103 -17.64 45.16 -8.55
C ASP A 103 -18.65 44.75 -7.47
N ASN A 104 -18.68 43.46 -7.14
CA ASN A 104 -19.43 42.95 -6.00
C ASN A 104 -18.43 42.64 -4.88
N PRO A 105 -18.27 43.54 -3.90
CA PRO A 105 -17.37 43.33 -2.76
C PRO A 105 -17.67 42.05 -1.99
N GLY A 106 -18.90 41.51 -2.09
CA GLY A 106 -19.28 40.21 -1.53
C GLY A 106 -18.55 39.04 -2.17
N VAL A 107 -18.30 39.08 -3.48
CA VAL A 107 -17.59 37.99 -4.20
C VAL A 107 -16.13 37.92 -3.78
N ILE A 108 -15.46 39.06 -3.60
CA ILE A 108 -14.08 39.12 -3.11
C ILE A 108 -14.01 38.61 -1.67
N ARG A 109 -14.92 39.05 -0.79
CA ARG A 109 -15.01 38.55 0.60
C ARG A 109 -15.29 37.05 0.66
N ASP A 110 -16.17 36.54 -0.19
CA ASP A 110 -16.49 35.11 -0.28
C ASP A 110 -15.30 34.30 -0.80
N TYR A 111 -14.56 34.83 -1.77
CA TYR A 111 -13.33 34.22 -2.28
C TYR A 111 -12.25 34.18 -1.19
N GLU A 112 -11.99 35.30 -0.50
CA GLU A 112 -11.03 35.37 0.59
C GLU A 112 -11.40 34.42 1.74
N ARG A 113 -12.68 34.39 2.12
CA ARG A 113 -13.20 33.45 3.12
C ARG A 113 -12.97 32.00 2.71
N ARG A 114 -13.37 31.61 1.49
CA ARG A 114 -13.19 30.24 0.99
C ARG A 114 -11.72 29.86 0.84
N LYS A 115 -10.87 30.80 0.42
CA LYS A 115 -9.43 30.58 0.33
C LYS A 115 -8.84 30.25 1.70
N LYS A 116 -9.27 30.97 2.74
CA LYS A 116 -8.89 30.69 4.11
C LYS A 116 -9.43 29.33 4.60
N GLU A 117 -10.71 29.05 4.36
CA GLU A 117 -11.33 27.76 4.71
C GLU A 117 -10.61 26.57 4.05
N ILE A 118 -10.24 26.69 2.77
CA ILE A 118 -9.47 25.67 2.05
C ILE A 118 -8.09 25.50 2.68
N GLN A 119 -7.42 26.59 3.03
CA GLN A 119 -6.12 26.52 3.67
C GLN A 119 -6.21 25.83 5.04
N ASP A 120 -7.17 26.25 5.88
CA ASP A 120 -7.38 25.67 7.21
C ASP A 120 -7.68 24.16 7.11
N GLU A 121 -8.51 23.73 6.14
CA GLU A 121 -8.80 22.30 5.95
C GLU A 121 -7.63 21.50 5.33
N GLN A 122 -6.82 22.12 4.48
CA GLN A 122 -5.59 21.49 3.99
C GLN A 122 -4.59 21.25 5.13
N GLU A 123 -4.46 22.22 6.05
CA GLU A 123 -3.64 22.08 7.24
C GLU A 123 -4.18 20.99 8.18
N ASN A 124 -5.50 20.93 8.41
CA ASN A 124 -6.14 19.87 9.19
C ASN A 124 -5.93 18.48 8.56
N LEU A 125 -6.09 18.35 7.24
CA LEU A 125 -5.85 17.08 6.54
C LEU A 125 -4.39 16.63 6.65
N ALA A 126 -3.44 17.56 6.56
CA ALA A 126 -2.03 17.25 6.74
C ALA A 126 -1.74 16.73 8.16
N GLN A 127 -2.31 17.39 9.18
CA GLN A 127 -2.19 16.95 10.57
C GLN A 127 -2.82 15.56 10.80
N LEU A 128 -4.03 15.33 10.29
CA LEU A 128 -4.71 14.03 10.40
C LEU A 128 -3.94 12.91 9.69
N ALA A 129 -3.30 13.21 8.54
CA ALA A 129 -2.46 12.24 7.84
C ALA A 129 -1.22 11.89 8.67
N GLU A 130 -0.56 12.89 9.26
CA GLU A 130 0.59 12.66 10.15
C GLU A 130 0.20 11.86 11.40
N GLU A 131 -0.93 12.19 12.04
CA GLU A 131 -1.48 11.44 13.16
C GLU A 131 -1.82 9.99 12.78
N GLN A 132 -2.42 9.78 11.61
CA GLN A 132 -2.72 8.45 11.10
C GLN A 132 -1.43 7.63 10.94
N ASP A 133 -0.38 8.21 10.37
CA ASP A 133 0.90 7.51 10.16
C ASP A 133 1.66 7.28 11.46
N LEU A 134 1.52 8.17 12.46
CA LEU A 134 1.99 7.91 13.81
C LEU A 134 1.25 6.73 14.45
N LYS A 135 -0.09 6.69 14.36
CA LYS A 135 -0.91 5.60 14.91
C LYS A 135 -0.62 4.26 14.25
N LYS A 136 -0.39 4.23 12.92
CA LYS A 136 0.05 3.02 12.21
C LYS A 136 1.38 2.51 12.75
N ARG A 137 2.36 3.39 12.99
CA ARG A 137 3.65 3.02 13.58
C ARG A 137 3.50 2.45 14.99
N GLU A 138 2.74 3.13 15.85
CA GLU A 138 2.45 2.64 17.21
C GLU A 138 1.79 1.25 17.21
N LEU A 139 0.87 1.02 16.26
CA LEU A 139 0.22 -0.28 16.08
C LEU A 139 1.23 -1.37 15.73
N ILE A 140 2.11 -1.12 14.75
CA ILE A 140 3.15 -2.04 14.31
C ILE A 140 4.14 -2.33 15.46
N ASP A 141 4.55 -1.30 16.19
CA ASP A 141 5.51 -1.43 17.29
C ASP A 141 4.93 -2.20 18.48
N THR A 142 3.61 -2.08 18.72
CA THR A 142 2.91 -2.89 19.73
C THR A 142 2.70 -4.33 19.27
N MET A 143 2.47 -4.54 17.96
CA MET A 143 2.18 -5.84 17.38
C MET A 143 3.43 -6.73 17.29
N LYS A 144 4.58 -6.21 16.82
CA LYS A 144 5.81 -6.99 16.61
C LYS A 144 6.20 -7.85 17.83
N PRO A 145 6.23 -7.32 19.07
CA PRO A 145 6.50 -8.13 20.26
C PRO A 145 5.47 -9.22 20.52
N TRP A 146 4.18 -8.93 20.27
CA TRP A 146 3.11 -9.91 20.42
C TRP A 146 3.22 -11.04 19.39
N GLU A 147 3.43 -10.70 18.11
CA GLU A 147 3.60 -11.65 17.02
C GLU A 147 4.81 -12.55 17.27
N THR A 148 5.94 -11.97 17.69
CA THR A 148 7.15 -12.72 18.04
C THR A 148 6.86 -13.73 19.17
N ARG A 149 6.12 -13.31 20.21
CA ARG A 149 5.72 -14.22 21.31
C ARG A 149 4.79 -15.33 20.81
N LEU A 150 3.86 -15.03 19.91
CA LEU A 150 2.97 -16.00 19.31
C LEU A 150 3.73 -17.03 18.48
N ILE A 151 4.60 -16.59 17.56
CA ILE A 151 5.44 -17.46 16.72
C ILE A 151 6.30 -18.38 17.60
N ASN A 152 6.95 -17.82 18.63
CA ASN A 152 7.75 -18.61 19.56
C ASN A 152 6.92 -19.65 20.32
N THR A 153 5.67 -19.34 20.66
CA THR A 153 4.75 -20.28 21.31
C THR A 153 4.35 -21.39 20.34
N VAL A 154 3.96 -21.04 19.11
CA VAL A 154 3.60 -22.01 18.06
C VAL A 154 4.77 -22.93 17.75
N ASN A 155 6.00 -22.42 17.65
CA ASN A 155 7.20 -23.23 17.39
C ASN A 155 7.50 -24.23 18.52
N LYS A 156 7.22 -23.87 19.78
CA LYS A 156 7.35 -24.82 20.91
C LYS A 156 6.32 -25.93 20.81
N VAL A 157 5.07 -25.58 20.47
CA VAL A 157 4.00 -26.56 20.26
C VAL A 157 4.31 -27.45 19.06
N ASP A 158 4.80 -26.89 17.95
CA ASP A 158 5.22 -27.63 16.76
C ASP A 158 6.30 -28.66 17.11
N ALA A 159 7.37 -28.26 17.81
CA ALA A 159 8.43 -29.18 18.20
C ALA A 159 7.91 -30.37 19.03
N LEU A 160 7.02 -30.11 19.99
CA LEU A 160 6.39 -31.15 20.79
C LEU A 160 5.46 -32.02 19.94
N PHE A 161 4.57 -31.40 19.16
CA PHE A 161 3.62 -32.10 18.29
C PHE A 161 4.32 -32.99 17.26
N SER A 162 5.36 -32.49 16.59
CA SER A 162 6.19 -33.25 15.65
C SER A 162 6.87 -34.44 16.33
N ASN A 163 7.41 -34.25 17.53
CA ASN A 163 7.97 -35.36 18.30
C ASN A 163 6.88 -36.39 18.65
N TYR A 164 5.69 -35.92 19.00
CA TYR A 164 4.57 -36.77 19.38
C TYR A 164 4.07 -37.60 18.21
N MET A 165 3.92 -36.99 17.04
CA MET A 165 3.55 -37.70 15.81
C MET A 165 4.64 -38.70 15.39
N LYS A 166 5.93 -38.34 15.51
CA LYS A 166 7.05 -39.25 15.19
C LYS A 166 7.06 -40.51 16.05
N GLU A 167 6.77 -40.39 17.34
CA GLU A 167 6.65 -41.56 18.23
C GLU A 167 5.51 -42.51 17.82
N LEU A 168 4.47 -41.99 17.16
CA LEU A 168 3.39 -42.81 16.58
C LEU A 168 3.77 -43.47 15.24
N GLY A 169 4.88 -43.04 14.63
CA GLY A 169 5.30 -43.43 13.29
C GLY A 169 4.71 -42.55 12.18
N PHE A 170 4.23 -41.35 12.52
CA PHE A 170 3.64 -40.39 11.59
C PHE A 170 4.46 -39.09 11.55
N CYS A 171 4.22 -38.24 10.55
CA CYS A 171 4.76 -36.89 10.53
C CYS A 171 3.64 -35.89 10.82
N GLY A 172 3.96 -34.84 11.56
CA GLY A 172 3.04 -33.74 11.78
C GLY A 172 3.75 -32.47 12.20
N ASN A 173 3.18 -31.34 11.81
CA ASN A 173 3.66 -29.99 12.08
C ASN A 173 2.50 -29.05 12.39
N VAL A 174 2.78 -28.00 13.16
CA VAL A 174 1.85 -26.93 13.51
C VAL A 174 2.37 -25.65 12.90
N LYS A 175 1.57 -25.01 12.04
CA LYS A 175 1.94 -23.75 11.39
C LYS A 175 0.96 -22.65 11.76
N LEU A 176 1.49 -21.45 11.99
CA LEU A 176 0.69 -20.23 12.03
C LEU A 176 0.41 -19.80 10.59
N PHE A 177 -0.87 -19.82 10.21
CA PHE A 177 -1.35 -19.29 8.94
C PHE A 177 -1.83 -17.86 9.17
N THR A 178 -1.37 -16.91 8.35
CA THR A 178 -1.69 -15.49 8.48
C THR A 178 -2.53 -14.96 7.32
N GLY A 179 -3.12 -15.85 6.50
CA GLY A 179 -3.90 -15.47 5.32
C GLY A 179 -3.06 -15.14 4.09
N MET A 180 -1.77 -14.87 4.25
CA MET A 180 -0.86 -14.57 3.15
C MET A 180 -0.16 -15.85 2.69
N GLN A 181 -0.38 -16.21 1.41
CA GLN A 181 0.46 -17.19 0.74
C GLN A 181 1.92 -16.72 0.84
N GLU A 182 2.87 -17.65 1.05
CA GLU A 182 4.32 -17.40 1.12
C GLU A 182 4.94 -16.90 -0.21
N SER A 183 4.18 -16.15 -1.00
CA SER A 183 4.64 -15.47 -2.20
C SER A 183 5.03 -14.03 -1.85
N SER A 184 6.30 -13.73 -2.13
CA SER A 184 6.90 -12.40 -2.34
C SER A 184 7.10 -11.49 -1.12
N ASN A 185 8.33 -11.53 -0.60
CA ASN A 185 9.31 -10.45 -0.31
C ASN A 185 8.97 -8.95 -0.22
N ASP A 186 7.76 -8.48 -0.47
CA ASP A 186 7.43 -7.07 -0.34
C ASP A 186 6.07 -6.98 0.35
N ASN A 187 5.97 -6.34 1.51
CA ASN A 187 4.77 -5.57 1.90
C ASN A 187 4.99 -4.91 3.26
N GLU A 188 5.66 -3.76 3.23
CA GLU A 188 5.68 -2.74 4.28
C GLU A 188 4.28 -2.16 4.61
N ASN A 189 3.22 -2.64 3.95
CA ASN A 189 1.84 -2.15 4.08
C ASN A 189 0.78 -3.26 3.95
N ALA A 190 1.08 -4.48 4.41
CA ALA A 190 0.08 -5.54 4.40
C ALA A 190 -1.00 -5.24 5.46
N PRO A 191 -2.29 -5.11 5.10
CA PRO A 191 -3.35 -4.90 6.08
C PRO A 191 -3.39 -6.08 7.04
N LEU A 192 -3.34 -5.77 8.33
CA LEU A 192 -3.38 -6.70 9.46
C LEU A 192 -4.72 -7.43 9.53
N ASN A 193 -4.94 -8.38 8.63
CA ASN A 193 -6.20 -9.11 8.57
C ASN A 193 -6.18 -10.31 9.52
N PHE A 194 -6.33 -10.03 10.82
CA PHE A 194 -6.41 -11.05 11.86
C PHE A 194 -7.57 -12.04 11.66
N LYS A 195 -8.56 -11.71 10.81
CA LYS A 195 -9.66 -12.62 10.46
C LYS A 195 -9.18 -13.88 9.76
N ASP A 196 -8.08 -13.78 9.00
CA ASP A 196 -7.54 -14.89 8.23
C ASP A 196 -6.46 -15.66 9.01
N TRP A 197 -6.12 -15.21 10.21
CA TRP A 197 -5.14 -15.86 11.05
C TRP A 197 -5.70 -17.14 11.66
N GLY A 198 -4.91 -18.21 11.62
CA GLY A 198 -5.33 -19.50 12.14
C GLY A 198 -4.16 -20.43 12.40
N ILE A 199 -4.40 -21.45 13.22
CA ILE A 199 -3.45 -22.55 13.42
C ILE A 199 -3.82 -23.68 12.45
N GLN A 200 -2.84 -24.11 11.65
CA GLN A 200 -2.98 -25.24 10.75
C GLN A 200 -2.18 -26.42 11.28
N LEU A 201 -2.86 -27.55 11.46
CA LEU A 201 -2.22 -28.83 11.73
C LEU A 201 -1.95 -29.50 10.40
N LEU A 202 -0.67 -29.70 10.08
CA LEU A 202 -0.19 -30.39 8.91
C LEU A 202 0.18 -31.81 9.32
N VAL A 203 -0.33 -32.82 8.64
CA VAL A 203 -0.14 -34.22 9.03
C VAL A 203 0.11 -35.11 7.81
N GLN A 204 0.87 -36.17 8.04
CA GLN A 204 1.14 -37.22 7.06
C GLN A 204 1.16 -38.58 7.77
N PHE A 205 0.14 -39.40 7.44
CA PHE A 205 -0.03 -40.73 8.03
C PHE A 205 0.59 -41.87 7.20
N ARG A 206 0.84 -41.63 5.91
CA ARG A 206 1.42 -42.62 4.99
C ARG A 206 2.91 -42.35 4.79
N THR A 207 3.71 -43.42 4.79
CA THR A 207 5.17 -43.36 4.57
C THR A 207 5.54 -42.68 3.26
N VAL A 208 4.69 -42.79 2.25
CA VAL A 208 4.80 -42.10 0.97
C VAL A 208 3.52 -41.29 0.76
N GLY A 209 3.64 -39.97 0.82
CA GLY A 209 2.53 -39.04 0.67
C GLY A 209 2.95 -37.61 0.92
N GLU A 210 2.13 -36.66 0.48
CA GLU A 210 2.34 -35.24 0.77
C GLU A 210 1.77 -34.88 2.14
N VAL A 211 2.42 -33.93 2.80
CA VAL A 211 1.92 -33.34 4.03
C VAL A 211 0.66 -32.53 3.70
N SER A 212 -0.46 -32.84 4.36
CA SER A 212 -1.73 -32.17 4.09
C SER A 212 -2.31 -31.55 5.35
N ILE A 213 -3.12 -30.50 5.18
CA ILE A 213 -3.82 -29.86 6.30
C ILE A 213 -4.86 -30.85 6.84
N LEU A 214 -4.91 -31.00 8.16
CA LEU A 214 -5.86 -31.85 8.84
C LEU A 214 -7.29 -31.43 8.50
N SER A 215 -7.93 -32.19 7.62
CA SER A 215 -9.30 -31.95 7.14
C SER A 215 -10.18 -33.19 7.28
N ALA A 216 -11.46 -32.95 7.56
CA ALA A 216 -12.53 -33.95 7.60
C ALA A 216 -12.75 -34.68 6.27
N GLN A 217 -12.39 -34.05 5.16
CA GLN A 217 -12.59 -34.60 3.82
C GLN A 217 -11.48 -35.59 3.42
N VAL A 218 -10.28 -35.44 4.01
CA VAL A 218 -9.08 -36.19 3.62
C VAL A 218 -8.75 -37.29 4.61
N HIS A 219 -8.97 -37.05 5.91
CA HIS A 219 -8.52 -37.93 6.99
C HIS A 219 -9.69 -38.66 7.66
N SER A 220 -9.44 -39.88 8.09
CA SER A 220 -10.40 -40.68 8.86
C SER A 220 -10.71 -40.05 10.21
N GLY A 221 -11.83 -40.45 10.82
CA GLY A 221 -12.20 -39.99 12.17
C GLY A 221 -11.16 -40.34 13.23
N GLY A 222 -10.53 -41.52 13.12
CA GLY A 222 -9.45 -41.95 14.01
C GLY A 222 -8.21 -41.07 13.89
N GLU A 223 -7.70 -40.87 12.67
CA GLU A 223 -6.53 -40.00 12.39
C GLU A 223 -6.73 -38.56 12.89
N ARG A 224 -7.93 -38.02 12.68
CA ARG A 224 -8.30 -36.70 13.20
C ARG A 224 -8.28 -36.65 14.71
N SER A 225 -8.84 -37.66 15.36
CA SER A 225 -8.90 -37.75 16.81
C SER A 225 -7.47 -37.85 17.39
N VAL A 226 -6.63 -38.74 16.85
CA VAL A 226 -5.22 -38.87 17.25
C VAL A 226 -4.46 -37.55 17.10
N SER A 227 -4.56 -36.90 15.94
CA SER A 227 -3.87 -35.62 15.70
C SER A 227 -4.32 -34.54 16.68
N THR A 228 -5.62 -34.44 16.90
CA THR A 228 -6.20 -33.44 17.80
C THR A 228 -5.74 -33.68 19.23
N ILE A 229 -5.76 -34.94 19.70
CA ILE A 229 -5.30 -35.32 21.03
C ILE A 229 -3.82 -34.97 21.18
N MET A 230 -2.97 -35.36 20.22
CA MET A 230 -1.53 -35.05 20.28
C MET A 230 -1.26 -33.54 20.30
N TYR A 231 -2.01 -32.75 19.53
CA TYR A 231 -1.92 -31.29 19.56
C TYR A 231 -2.33 -30.71 20.93
N LEU A 232 -3.44 -31.18 21.49
CA LEU A 232 -3.89 -30.75 22.83
C LEU A 232 -2.86 -31.11 23.91
N MET A 233 -2.24 -32.28 23.80
CA MET A 233 -1.19 -32.71 24.74
C MET A 233 0.08 -31.86 24.61
N ALA A 234 0.45 -31.46 23.39
CA ALA A 234 1.58 -30.55 23.16
C ALA A 234 1.30 -29.16 23.77
N LEU A 235 0.07 -28.67 23.64
CA LEU A 235 -0.36 -27.43 24.29
C LEU A 235 -0.35 -27.55 25.82
N GLN A 236 -0.82 -28.67 26.36
CA GLN A 236 -0.91 -28.90 27.80
C GLN A 236 0.45 -28.86 28.52
N ASP A 237 1.54 -29.27 27.86
CA ASP A 237 2.91 -29.18 28.41
C ASP A 237 3.35 -27.72 28.64
N MET A 238 2.71 -26.77 27.94
CA MET A 238 2.95 -25.33 28.10
C MET A 238 1.98 -24.66 29.08
N MET A 239 0.95 -25.37 29.54
CA MET A 239 -0.07 -24.81 30.43
C MET A 239 0.33 -24.99 31.90
N ILE A 240 0.12 -23.93 32.69
CA ILE A 240 0.39 -23.88 34.14
C ILE A 240 -0.76 -24.52 34.96
N SER A 241 -1.73 -25.18 34.30
CA SER A 241 -2.90 -25.72 35.02
C SER A 241 -2.48 -26.88 35.93
N PRO A 242 -2.67 -26.77 37.26
CA PRO A 242 -2.25 -27.79 38.20
C PRO A 242 -3.10 -29.07 38.11
N PHE A 243 -4.26 -29.00 37.47
CA PHE A 243 -5.20 -30.10 37.31
C PHE A 243 -5.67 -30.19 35.86
N ARG A 244 -5.83 -31.42 35.36
CA ARG A 244 -6.35 -31.74 34.03
C ARG A 244 -7.38 -32.85 34.18
N CYS A 245 -8.58 -32.63 33.67
CA CYS A 245 -9.63 -33.64 33.59
C CYS A 245 -9.89 -33.96 32.13
N VAL A 246 -9.90 -35.24 31.80
CA VAL A 246 -10.13 -35.72 30.46
C VAL A 246 -11.08 -36.90 30.53
N ASP A 247 -12.15 -36.82 29.74
CA ASP A 247 -13.20 -37.82 29.69
C ASP A 247 -13.30 -38.40 28.28
N GLU A 248 -13.41 -39.72 28.20
CA GLU A 248 -13.64 -40.50 26.97
C GLU A 248 -12.68 -40.22 25.79
N ILE A 249 -11.49 -39.67 26.06
CA ILE A 249 -10.54 -39.22 25.02
C ILE A 249 -10.06 -40.35 24.09
N ASN A 250 -10.14 -41.59 24.54
CA ASN A 250 -9.72 -42.76 23.79
C ASN A 250 -10.84 -43.40 22.93
N GLN A 251 -12.04 -42.83 22.90
CA GLN A 251 -13.13 -43.35 22.07
C GLN A 251 -12.95 -42.99 20.59
N GLY A 252 -13.41 -43.87 19.70
CA GLY A 252 -13.29 -43.67 18.24
C GLY A 252 -11.89 -43.93 17.67
N LEU A 253 -10.99 -44.49 18.46
CA LEU A 253 -9.65 -44.92 18.07
C LEU A 253 -9.54 -46.45 17.98
N ASP A 254 -8.65 -46.93 17.11
CA ASP A 254 -8.25 -48.33 17.09
C ASP A 254 -7.29 -48.65 18.26
N GLU A 255 -7.15 -49.95 18.58
CA GLU A 255 -6.40 -50.40 19.76
C GLU A 255 -4.92 -49.96 19.74
N ARG A 256 -4.34 -49.82 18.54
CA ARG A 256 -2.95 -49.39 18.37
C ARG A 256 -2.79 -47.92 18.76
N ASN A 257 -3.58 -47.02 18.17
CA ASN A 257 -3.43 -45.59 18.44
C ASN A 257 -3.88 -45.24 19.86
N GLU A 258 -4.93 -45.90 20.35
CA GLU A 258 -5.38 -45.75 21.73
C GLU A 258 -4.24 -46.04 22.73
N ARG A 259 -3.53 -47.16 22.57
CA ARG A 259 -2.41 -47.53 23.45
C ARG A 259 -1.31 -46.46 23.46
N LEU A 260 -1.01 -45.89 22.29
CA LEU A 260 0.02 -44.86 22.17
C LEU A 260 -0.42 -43.53 22.78
N VAL A 261 -1.69 -43.15 22.62
CA VAL A 261 -2.30 -41.99 23.29
C VAL A 261 -2.20 -42.17 24.80
N PHE A 262 -2.61 -43.32 25.34
CA PHE A 262 -2.49 -43.63 26.76
C PHE A 262 -1.05 -43.53 27.25
N ARG A 263 -0.11 -44.18 26.56
CA ARG A 263 1.31 -44.11 26.92
C ARG A 263 1.79 -42.68 27.02
N ARG A 264 1.42 -41.83 26.05
CA ARG A 264 1.80 -40.42 26.08
C ARG A 264 1.13 -39.68 27.24
N ILE A 265 -0.13 -39.98 27.58
CA ILE A 265 -0.84 -39.33 28.69
C ILE A 265 -0.11 -39.64 29.99
N VAL A 266 0.22 -40.91 30.23
CA VAL A 266 0.96 -41.32 31.41
C VAL A 266 2.33 -40.67 31.45
N HIS A 267 3.07 -40.66 30.34
CA HIS A 267 4.41 -40.06 30.29
C HIS A 267 4.38 -38.56 30.61
N ASN A 268 3.44 -37.81 30.03
CA ASN A 268 3.32 -36.37 30.29
C ASN A 268 2.86 -36.08 31.73
N SER A 269 2.02 -36.94 32.30
CA SER A 269 1.43 -36.72 33.63
C SER A 269 2.30 -37.25 34.78
N THR A 270 3.23 -38.17 34.51
CA THR A 270 4.13 -38.75 35.52
C THR A 270 5.57 -38.27 35.38
N ARG A 271 5.85 -37.38 34.41
CA ARG A 271 7.16 -36.77 34.23
C ARG A 271 7.58 -36.02 35.50
N LEU A 272 8.76 -36.34 36.01
CA LEU A 272 9.36 -35.59 37.11
C LEU A 272 9.77 -34.19 36.61
N PRO A 273 9.52 -33.13 37.40
CA PRO A 273 10.08 -31.81 37.14
C PRO A 273 11.59 -31.92 36.98
N MET A 274 12.13 -31.38 35.89
CA MET A 274 13.58 -31.36 35.65
C MET A 274 14.18 -30.14 36.33
N GLU A 275 15.19 -30.34 37.18
CA GLU A 275 15.93 -29.24 37.80
C GLU A 275 16.47 -28.28 36.73
N GLY A 276 16.09 -27.00 36.81
CA GLY A 276 16.60 -25.94 35.94
C GLY A 276 15.82 -25.69 34.64
N LYS A 277 14.72 -26.41 34.34
CA LYS A 277 13.99 -26.24 33.06
C LYS A 277 12.99 -25.07 33.05
N SER A 278 12.35 -24.76 34.18
CA SER A 278 11.52 -23.56 34.43
C SER A 278 10.94 -23.63 35.85
N ALA A 279 10.66 -22.48 36.48
CA ALA A 279 9.93 -22.42 37.76
C ALA A 279 8.50 -22.98 37.68
N ASN A 280 7.96 -23.13 36.45
CA ASN A 280 6.63 -23.66 36.18
C ASN A 280 6.64 -25.09 35.61
N ASP A 281 7.77 -25.81 35.63
CA ASP A 281 7.82 -27.22 35.20
C ASP A 281 7.13 -28.08 36.27
N HIS A 282 5.89 -28.50 36.02
CA HIS A 282 5.13 -29.39 36.89
C HIS A 282 4.43 -30.48 36.07
N SER A 283 4.34 -31.68 36.62
CA SER A 283 3.54 -32.76 36.04
C SER A 283 2.05 -32.44 36.03
N GLY A 284 1.56 -31.73 37.07
CA GLY A 284 0.14 -31.50 37.30
C GLY A 284 -0.62 -32.80 37.60
N GLN A 285 -1.79 -32.70 38.21
CA GLN A 285 -2.65 -33.85 38.47
C GLN A 285 -3.52 -34.15 37.25
N TYR A 286 -3.57 -35.40 36.80
CA TYR A 286 -4.33 -35.80 35.62
C TYR A 286 -5.41 -36.82 35.98
N PHE A 287 -6.66 -36.50 35.69
CA PHE A 287 -7.81 -37.38 35.83
C PHE A 287 -8.24 -37.83 34.45
N LEU A 288 -8.13 -39.13 34.22
CA LEU A 288 -8.60 -39.76 32.99
C LEU A 288 -9.80 -40.64 33.33
N ILE A 289 -10.95 -40.27 32.79
CA ILE A 289 -12.19 -41.03 32.91
C ILE A 289 -12.39 -41.74 31.58
N THR A 290 -12.53 -43.06 31.64
CA THR A 290 -12.76 -43.86 30.45
C THR A 290 -13.58 -45.11 30.78
N PRO A 291 -14.62 -45.43 29.97
CA PRO A 291 -15.33 -46.69 30.09
C PRO A 291 -14.54 -47.85 29.44
N LYS A 292 -13.46 -47.56 28.70
CA LYS A 292 -12.69 -48.52 27.93
C LYS A 292 -11.28 -48.61 28.47
N LEU A 293 -10.94 -49.78 29.03
CA LEU A 293 -9.57 -50.11 29.43
C LEU A 293 -9.01 -51.15 28.47
N LEU A 294 -7.92 -50.81 27.77
CA LEU A 294 -7.21 -51.79 26.95
C LEU A 294 -6.48 -52.80 27.84
N PRO A 295 -6.48 -54.10 27.49
CA PRO A 295 -5.62 -55.07 28.14
C PRO A 295 -4.15 -54.75 27.87
N ASN A 296 -3.26 -55.13 28.80
CA ASN A 296 -1.79 -55.00 28.68
C ASN A 296 -1.31 -53.55 28.46
N LEU A 297 -1.86 -52.60 29.22
CA LEU A 297 -1.33 -51.25 29.30
C LEU A 297 -0.14 -51.20 30.28
N THR A 298 0.99 -51.81 29.89
CA THR A 298 2.20 -51.88 30.72
C THR A 298 2.75 -50.50 31.10
N ASP A 299 2.56 -49.51 30.23
CA ASP A 299 2.98 -48.13 30.50
C ASP A 299 2.24 -47.49 31.69
N MET A 300 1.10 -48.05 32.13
CA MET A 300 0.39 -47.62 33.34
C MET A 300 0.95 -48.23 34.63
N GLU A 301 1.92 -49.16 34.54
CA GLU A 301 2.61 -49.73 35.71
C GLU A 301 3.61 -48.71 36.28
N ASN A 302 3.09 -47.63 36.87
CA ASN A 302 3.85 -46.54 37.45
C ASN A 302 3.28 -46.21 38.83
N GLU A 303 4.14 -46.02 39.83
CA GLU A 303 3.73 -45.73 41.21
C GLU A 303 2.94 -44.43 41.35
N ASN A 304 3.13 -43.48 40.43
CA ASN A 304 2.40 -42.21 40.38
C ASN A 304 1.01 -42.33 39.73
N VAL A 305 0.61 -43.51 39.27
CA VAL A 305 -0.70 -43.76 38.63
C VAL A 305 -1.59 -44.52 39.60
N THR A 306 -2.77 -43.96 39.88
CA THR A 306 -3.82 -44.64 40.66
C THR A 306 -4.98 -44.98 39.75
N ILE A 307 -5.39 -46.26 39.76
CA ILE A 307 -6.53 -46.75 38.98
C ILE A 307 -7.71 -46.95 39.93
N LEU A 308 -8.84 -46.28 39.63
CA LEU A 308 -10.07 -46.38 40.40
C LEU A 308 -11.14 -47.09 39.57
N PHE A 309 -11.69 -48.18 40.09
CA PHE A 309 -12.81 -48.89 39.48
C PHE A 309 -14.12 -48.49 40.17
N ILE A 310 -15.10 -48.03 39.39
CA ILE A 310 -16.42 -47.64 39.89
C ILE A 310 -17.39 -48.80 39.65
N PHE A 311 -17.93 -49.36 40.73
CA PHE A 311 -18.88 -50.46 40.70
C PHE A 311 -20.29 -49.94 41.05
N ASN A 312 -21.19 -49.87 40.07
CA ASN A 312 -22.47 -49.15 40.18
C ASN A 312 -23.68 -49.97 40.69
N GLY A 313 -23.45 -51.04 41.47
CA GLY A 313 -24.50 -52.01 41.81
C GLY A 313 -24.41 -52.52 43.25
N PRO A 314 -25.56 -52.68 43.94
CA PRO A 314 -25.62 -53.17 45.32
C PRO A 314 -25.22 -54.66 45.44
N PHE A 315 -25.10 -55.37 44.32
CA PHE A 315 -24.76 -56.80 44.27
C PHE A 315 -23.34 -57.08 43.76
N ASN A 316 -22.52 -56.05 43.52
CA ASN A 316 -21.14 -56.25 43.04
C ASN A 316 -20.23 -56.83 44.14
N PHE A 317 -20.50 -56.48 45.40
CA PHE A 317 -19.83 -57.01 46.58
C PHE A 317 -20.86 -57.21 47.69
N ASN A 318 -20.65 -58.22 48.55
CA ASN A 318 -21.53 -58.46 49.69
C ASN A 318 -21.40 -57.32 50.73
N GLN A 319 -20.19 -56.79 50.92
CA GLN A 319 -19.91 -55.56 51.66
C GLN A 319 -18.98 -54.65 50.85
N HIS A 320 -19.12 -53.33 50.97
CA HIS A 320 -18.31 -52.34 50.25
C HIS A 320 -16.81 -52.38 50.59
N LEU A 321 -16.43 -52.99 51.72
CA LEU A 321 -15.05 -53.19 52.16
C LEU A 321 -14.45 -54.55 51.76
N ASP A 322 -15.23 -55.45 51.14
CA ASP A 322 -14.75 -56.77 50.70
C ASP A 322 -13.78 -56.70 49.50
N TRP A 323 -13.53 -55.50 48.98
CA TRP A 323 -12.59 -55.29 47.89
C TRP A 323 -11.14 -55.49 48.35
N GLN A 324 -10.54 -56.61 47.93
CA GLN A 324 -9.13 -56.91 48.15
C GLN A 324 -8.43 -57.19 46.80
N VAL A 325 -7.57 -56.25 46.39
CA VAL A 325 -6.83 -56.31 45.11
C VAL A 325 -5.94 -57.55 45.06
N ASP A 326 -5.25 -57.87 46.16
CA ASP A 326 -4.32 -59.01 46.23
C ASP A 326 -5.04 -60.34 45.95
N ASP A 327 -6.20 -60.54 46.55
CA ASP A 327 -7.04 -61.73 46.32
C ASP A 327 -7.49 -61.84 44.86
N PHE A 328 -7.86 -60.71 44.25
CA PHE A 328 -8.25 -60.66 42.84
C PHE A 328 -7.07 -61.00 41.92
N VAL A 329 -5.90 -60.42 42.18
CA VAL A 329 -4.65 -60.70 41.45
C VAL A 329 -4.24 -62.16 41.61
N LEU A 330 -4.32 -62.72 42.82
CA LEU A 330 -4.03 -64.13 43.09
C LEU A 330 -4.98 -65.07 42.34
N LYS A 331 -6.30 -64.79 42.35
CA LYS A 331 -7.29 -65.56 41.58
C LYS A 331 -7.02 -65.49 40.08
N LYS A 332 -6.70 -64.31 39.54
CA LYS A 332 -6.34 -64.14 38.12
C LYS A 332 -5.06 -64.90 37.77
N ARG A 333 -4.01 -64.82 38.59
CA ARG A 333 -2.76 -65.59 38.39
C ARG A 333 -3.04 -67.10 38.34
N ARG A 334 -3.86 -67.62 39.26
CA ARG A 334 -4.29 -69.04 39.26
C ARG A 334 -5.03 -69.42 37.98
N LEU A 335 -5.97 -68.60 37.52
CA LEU A 335 -6.70 -68.86 36.27
C LEU A 335 -5.75 -68.89 35.05
N THR A 336 -4.80 -67.95 34.98
CA THR A 336 -3.87 -67.84 33.87
C THR A 336 -2.86 -69.00 33.85
N SER A 337 -2.40 -69.46 35.03
CA SER A 337 -1.52 -70.63 35.17
C SER A 337 -2.23 -71.94 34.82
N SER A 338 -3.52 -72.07 35.14
CA SER A 338 -4.30 -73.26 34.79
C SER A 338 -4.57 -73.34 33.28
N SER A 339 -4.85 -72.21 32.61
CA SER A 339 -5.04 -72.17 31.16
C SER A 339 -3.78 -72.50 30.35
N THR A 340 -2.60 -72.07 30.84
CA THR A 340 -1.32 -72.41 30.20
C THR A 340 -0.95 -73.89 30.39
N ALA A 341 -1.22 -74.46 31.57
CA ALA A 341 -1.02 -75.90 31.82
C ALA A 341 -1.91 -76.80 30.93
N SER A 342 -3.16 -76.42 30.69
CA SER A 342 -4.06 -77.14 29.78
C SER A 342 -3.64 -77.05 28.30
N PHE A 343 -3.00 -75.96 27.88
CA PHE A 343 -2.52 -75.78 26.51
C PHE A 343 -1.22 -76.56 26.23
N SER A 344 -0.37 -76.73 27.25
CA SER A 344 0.82 -77.59 27.15
C SER A 344 0.49 -79.08 27.11
N GLN A 345 -0.57 -79.52 27.81
CA GLN A 345 -1.01 -80.93 27.76
C GLN A 345 -1.64 -81.33 26.43
N SER A 346 -2.34 -80.41 25.76
CA SER A 346 -2.94 -80.70 24.44
C SER A 346 -1.90 -80.79 23.31
N GLN A 347 -0.80 -80.03 23.37
CA GLN A 347 0.30 -80.17 22.41
C GLN A 347 1.14 -81.44 22.61
N SER A 348 1.28 -81.95 23.85
CA SER A 348 1.97 -83.23 24.09
C SER A 348 1.17 -84.45 23.63
N LEU A 349 -0.16 -84.35 23.52
CA LEU A 349 -1.04 -85.42 23.05
C LEU A 349 -1.18 -85.47 21.52
N SER A 350 -0.71 -84.44 20.79
CA SER A 350 -0.73 -84.42 19.32
C SER A 350 0.59 -84.86 18.66
N GLN A 351 1.61 -85.21 19.45
CA GLN A 351 2.92 -85.70 18.97
C GLN A 351 3.23 -87.14 19.40
N SER A 352 2.25 -87.88 19.93
CA SER A 352 2.37 -89.30 20.27
C SER A 352 1.58 -90.18 19.32
#